data_AF-A0A4V2FRJ4-F1
#
_entry.id   AF-A0A4V2FRJ4-F1
#
_cell.length_a   1.000
_cell.length_b   1.000
_cell.length_c   1.000
_cell.angle_alpha   90.00
_cell.angle_beta   90.00
_cell.angle_gamma   90.00
#
_symmetry.space_group_name_H-M   'P 1'
#
loop_
_entity.id
_entity.type
_entity.pdbx_description
1 polymer ?
#
loop_
_entity_poly.entity_id
_entity_poly.type
_entity_poly.pdbx_seq_one_letter_code
_entity_poly.pdbx_strand_id
1 'polypeptide(L)' 'MELRGYCEVTLLDIGGKELLDDARAEATTFADLYHPWDGVGVPPTARLEAWWYVMGARVQKALSERDIPDRCGCQVEDTG' A
#
# COMPACT_ATOMS: atom_id res chain seq x y z
N MET A 1 4.90 -17.59 5.87
CA MET A 1 4.78 -16.14 6.09
C MET A 1 3.39 -15.73 5.69
N GLU A 2 2.59 -15.21 6.61
CA GLU A 2 1.22 -14.76 6.32
C GLU A 2 1.24 -13.55 5.37
N LEU A 3 0.31 -13.47 4.42
CA LEU A 3 0.24 -12.42 3.39
C LEU A 3 0.24 -11.00 4.00
N ARG A 4 -0.38 -10.84 5.17
CA ARG A 4 -0.38 -9.59 5.93
C ARG A 4 1.03 -9.17 6.34
N GLY A 5 1.80 -10.09 6.94
CA GLY A 5 3.16 -9.83 7.39
C GLY A 5 4.07 -9.44 6.23
N TYR A 6 3.90 -10.09 5.07
CA TYR A 6 4.64 -9.72 3.86
C TYR A 6 4.36 -8.29 3.40
N CYS A 7 3.08 -7.90 3.29
CA CYS A 7 2.73 -6.56 2.82
C CYS A 7 3.21 -5.47 3.80
N GLU A 8 2.99 -5.68 5.10
CA GLU A 8 3.38 -4.71 6.12
C GLU A 8 4.91 -4.51 6.18
N VAL A 9 5.69 -5.59 6.12
CA VAL A 9 7.17 -5.52 6.07
C VAL A 9 7.64 -4.85 4.79
N THR A 10 7.07 -5.21 3.64
CA THR A 10 7.50 -4.64 2.35
C THR A 10 7.26 -3.13 2.27
N LEU A 11 6.10 -2.66 2.74
CA LEU A 11 5.80 -1.22 2.78
C LEU A 11 6.69 -0.48 3.79
N LEU A 12 6.96 -1.09 4.94
CA LEU A 12 7.89 -0.55 5.92
C LEU A 12 9.30 -0.42 5.35
N ASP A 13 9.77 -1.42 4.61
CA ASP A 13 11.11 -1.45 4.03
C ASP A 13 11.28 -0.43 2.90
N ILE A 14 10.24 -0.19 2.09
CA ILE A 14 10.31 0.75 0.94
C ILE A 14 10.16 2.20 1.39
N GLY A 15 9.16 2.51 2.21
CA GLY A 15 8.76 3.89 2.52
C GLY A 15 8.70 4.22 4.00
N GLY A 16 9.16 3.31 4.87
CA GLY A 16 9.15 3.51 6.31
C GLY A 16 7.75 3.48 6.91
N LYS A 17 7.67 3.97 8.15
CA LYS A 17 6.43 3.94 8.94
C LYS A 17 5.30 4.77 8.33
N GLU A 18 5.63 5.88 7.68
CA GLU A 18 4.64 6.77 7.06
C GLU A 18 3.88 6.06 5.94
N LEU A 19 4.60 5.42 5.01
CA LEU A 19 3.96 4.67 3.92
C LEU A 19 3.11 3.50 4.43
N LEU A 20 3.60 2.79 5.45
CA LEU A 20 2.86 1.70 6.07
C LEU A 20 1.58 2.18 6.75
N ASP A 21 1.66 3.26 7.52
CA ASP A 21 0.50 3.79 8.26
C ASP A 21 -0.55 4.35 7.29
N ASP A 22 -0.16 5.03 6.22
CA ASP A 22 -1.07 5.50 5.15
C ASP A 22 -1.78 4.33 4.47
N ALA A 23 -1.03 3.30 4.06
CA ALA A 23 -1.61 2.09 3.44
C ALA A 23 -2.59 1.38 4.38
N ARG A 24 -2.29 1.29 5.68
CA ARG A 24 -3.20 0.70 6.68
C ARG A 24 -4.46 1.53 6.84
N ALA A 25 -4.36 2.86 6.84
CA ALA A 25 -5.50 3.76 6.95
C ALA A 25 -6.43 3.62 5.74
N GLU A 26 -5.87 3.59 4.53
CA GLU A 26 -6.62 3.36 3.29
C GLU A 26 -7.31 1.99 3.29
N ALA A 27 -6.57 0.92 3.62
CA ALA A 27 -7.10 -0.43 3.66
C ALA A 27 -8.23 -0.59 4.69
N THR A 28 -8.10 0.06 5.85
CA THR A 28 -9.14 0.07 6.88
C THR A 28 -10.38 0.82 6.40
N THR A 29 -10.20 2.00 5.82
CA THR A 29 -11.30 2.81 5.26
C THR A 29 -12.07 2.06 4.18
N PHE A 30 -11.34 1.39 3.27
CA PHE A 30 -11.95 0.58 2.22
C PHE A 30 -12.72 -0.61 2.81
N ALA A 31 -12.12 -1.33 3.74
CA ALA A 31 -12.77 -2.46 4.40
C ALA A 31 -14.02 -2.02 5.18
N ASP A 32 -14.00 -0.87 5.85
CA ASP A 32 -15.16 -0.28 6.54
C ASP A 32 -16.29 0.09 5.58
N LEU A 33 -15.95 0.64 4.42
CA LEU A 33 -16.93 1.06 3.42
C LEU A 33 -17.69 -0.12 2.81
N TYR A 34 -16.99 -1.20 2.46
CA TYR A 34 -17.58 -2.33 1.72
C TYR A 34 -18.01 -3.49 2.63
N HIS A 35 -17.36 -3.66 3.77
CA HIS A 35 -17.61 -4.74 4.73
C HIS A 35 -17.59 -4.19 6.16
N PRO A 36 -18.59 -3.37 6.53
CA PRO A 36 -18.67 -2.77 7.85
C PRO A 36 -18.68 -3.85 8.93
N TRP A 37 -17.96 -3.58 10.02
CA TRP A 37 -17.86 -4.47 11.16
C TRP A 37 -17.91 -3.64 12.44
N ASP A 38 -18.71 -4.10 13.40
CA ASP A 38 -18.91 -3.44 14.69
C ASP A 38 -17.73 -3.60 15.66
N GLY A 39 -16.69 -4.32 15.26
CA GLY A 39 -15.51 -4.59 16.08
C GLY A 39 -15.74 -5.70 17.11
N VAL A 40 -16.88 -6.40 17.06
CA VAL A 40 -17.21 -7.48 18.00
C VAL A 40 -17.01 -8.84 17.34
N GLY A 41 -16.32 -9.74 18.03
CA GLY A 41 -16.08 -11.10 17.57
C GLY A 41 -14.96 -11.21 16.53
N VAL A 42 -15.08 -12.19 15.62
CA VAL A 42 -14.10 -12.40 14.54
C VAL A 42 -14.56 -11.57 13.33
N PRO A 43 -13.66 -10.77 12.72
CA PRO A 43 -14.02 -10.00 11.53
C PRO A 43 -14.46 -10.92 10.38
N PRO A 44 -15.46 -10.50 9.57
CA PRO A 44 -15.86 -11.26 8.39
C PRO A 44 -14.68 -11.47 7.42
N THR A 45 -14.56 -12.66 6.82
CA THR A 45 -13.48 -12.97 5.86
C THR A 45 -13.41 -11.96 4.72
N ALA A 46 -14.55 -11.55 4.16
CA ALA A 46 -14.61 -10.56 3.08
C ALA A 46 -13.98 -9.21 3.47
N ARG A 47 -14.09 -8.82 4.75
CA ARG A 47 -13.45 -7.61 5.27
C ARG A 47 -11.93 -7.75 5.28
N LEU A 48 -11.42 -8.91 5.70
CA LEU A 48 -9.99 -9.21 5.69
C LEU A 48 -9.44 -9.23 4.26
N GLU A 49 -10.18 -9.83 3.32
CA GLU A 49 -9.82 -9.88 1.91
C GLU A 49 -9.79 -8.47 1.27
N ALA A 50 -10.79 -7.64 1.54
CA ALA A 50 -10.82 -6.25 1.08
C ALA A 50 -9.64 -5.43 1.64
N TRP A 51 -9.29 -5.65 2.91
CA TRP A 51 -8.12 -5.02 3.51
C TRP A 51 -6.82 -5.50 2.82
N TRP A 52 -6.67 -6.80 2.54
CA TRP A 52 -5.51 -7.34 1.82
C TRP A 52 -5.42 -6.85 0.38
N TYR A 53 -6.55 -6.66 -0.29
CA TYR A 53 -6.59 -6.14 -1.65
C TYR A 53 -5.90 -4.77 -1.74
N VAL A 54 -6.26 -3.84 -0.84
CA VAL A 54 -5.66 -2.50 -0.80
C VAL A 54 -4.18 -2.57 -0.43
N MET A 55 -3.82 -3.35 0.60
CA MET A 55 -2.42 -3.50 1.00
C MET A 55 -1.55 -4.06 -0.12
N GLY A 56 -2.04 -5.06 -0.84
CA GLY A 56 -1.36 -5.63 -2.01
C GLY A 56 -1.18 -4.60 -3.14
N ALA A 57 -2.21 -3.79 -3.41
CA ALA A 57 -2.12 -2.71 -4.40
C ALA A 57 -1.08 -1.65 -4.01
N ARG A 58 -1.01 -1.27 -2.72
CA ARG A 58 -0.01 -0.34 -2.20
C ARG A 58 1.40 -0.89 -2.32
N VAL A 59 1.61 -2.19 -2.05
CA VAL A 59 2.90 -2.86 -2.28
C VAL A 59 3.29 -2.82 -3.74
N GLN A 60 2.38 -3.19 -4.66
CA GLN A 60 2.65 -3.16 -6.10
C GLN A 60 3.04 -1.77 -6.59
N LYS A 61 2.30 -0.74 -6.14
CA LYS A 61 2.59 0.66 -6.46
C LYS A 61 3.98 1.06 -5.95
N ALA A 62 4.26 0.82 -4.67
CA ALA A 62 5.54 1.19 -4.05
C ALA A 62 6.73 0.50 -4.73
N LEU A 63 6.58 -0.77 -5.10
CA LEU A 63 7.61 -1.49 -5.87
C LEU A 63 7.81 -0.88 -7.26
N SER A 64 6.72 -0.55 -7.96
CA SER A 64 6.82 0.06 -9.29
C SER A 64 7.46 1.45 -9.27
N GLU A 65 7.23 2.23 -8.22
CA GLU A 65 7.81 3.58 -8.05
C GLU A 65 9.26 3.52 -7.60
N ARG A 66 9.65 2.50 -6.83
CA ARG A 66 11.05 2.23 -6.45
C ARG A 66 11.93 1.91 -7.66
N ASP A 67 11.38 1.20 -8.65
CA ASP A 67 12.06 0.82 -9.88
C ASP A 67 12.07 1.92 -10.96
N ILE A 68 11.54 3.11 -10.67
CA ILE A 68 11.75 4.30 -11.50
C ILE A 68 13.07 4.92 -11.04
N PRO A 69 14.22 4.65 -11.69
CA PRO A 69 15.40 5.47 -11.43
C PRO A 69 15.01 6.92 -11.74
N ASP A 70 15.34 7.83 -10.83
CA ASP A 70 15.21 9.28 -11.00
C ASP A 70 15.31 9.62 -12.48
N ARG A 71 14.18 10.01 -13.10
CA ARG A 71 14.22 10.77 -14.35
C ARG A 71 14.78 12.14 -14.01
N CYS A 72 16.08 12.15 -13.76
CA CYS A 72 16.91 13.31 -13.57
C CYS A 72 16.84 14.09 -14.88
N GLY A 73 16.06 15.17 -14.87
CA GLY A 73 16.52 16.51 -15.25
C GLY A 73 17.43 16.67 -16.47
N CYS A 74 17.18 16.03 -17.60
CA CYS A 74 17.79 16.47 -18.86
C CYS A 74 17.10 17.75 -19.30
N GLN A 75 17.62 18.91 -18.84
CA GLN A 75 17.45 20.17 -19.54
C GLN A 75 17.92 19.96 -20.98
N VAL A 76 17.01 20.10 -21.93
CA VAL A 76 17.37 20.37 -23.32
C VAL A 76 18.01 21.74 -23.34
N GLU A 77 19.34 21.78 -23.33
CA GLU A 77 20.06 22.94 -23.81
C GLU A 77 19.90 22.98 -25.34
N ASP A 78 18.95 23.78 -25.80
CA ASP A 78 18.88 24.20 -27.20
C ASP A 78 20.09 25.10 -27.49
N THR A 79 21.19 24.49 -27.93
CA THR A 79 22.18 25.17 -28.77
C THR A 79 21.94 24.77 -30.22
N GLY A 80 21.29 25.66 -30.96
CA GLY A 80 21.09 25.59 -32.40
C GLY A 80 20.39 26.83 -32.94
#